data_AF-A0A1H1RRD1-F1
#
_entry.id   AF-A0A1H1RRD1-F1
#
_cell.length_a   1.000
_cell.length_b   1.000
_cell.length_c   1.000
_cell.angle_alpha   90.00
_cell.angle_beta   90.00
_cell.angle_gamma   90.00
#
_symmetry.space_group_name_H-M   'P 1'
#
loop_
_entity.id
_entity.type
_entity.pdbx_description
1 polymer ?
#
loop_
_entity_poly.entity_id
_entity_poly.type
_entity_poly.pdbx_seq_one_letter_code
_entity_poly.pdbx_strand_id
1 'polypeptide(L)'
;MSLVCCKDGSLLGTAETIADVPFDRVRALLTSAGAPTLLGVSGRTTGLTIGVEPEQSMLWVHGGYWYQGEDLFIAQGPHDSDRTQVVYRIRNISGQPDLLIRLWQRSILKGQQHQLEQYAAELAQRL
;
A
#
# COMPACT_ATOMS: atom_id res chain seq x y z
N MET A 1 -11.36 7.69 25.05
CA MET A 1 -10.68 6.39 24.88
C MET A 1 -10.84 6.00 23.42
N SER A 2 -9.84 6.28 22.58
CA SER A 2 -9.82 5.77 21.21
C SER A 2 -9.24 4.37 21.22
N LEU A 3 -10.07 3.38 20.89
CA LEU A 3 -9.60 2.05 20.50
C LEU A 3 -8.87 2.21 19.17
N VAL A 4 -7.55 2.34 19.22
CA VAL A 4 -6.70 1.94 18.09
C VAL A 4 -6.87 0.43 18.02
N CYS A 5 -7.82 -0.02 17.20
CA CYS A 5 -7.96 -1.45 16.93
C CYS A 5 -6.70 -1.84 16.16
N CYS A 6 -5.73 -2.42 16.86
CA CYS A 6 -4.60 -3.08 16.25
C CYS A 6 -5.16 -4.03 15.18
N LYS A 7 -4.81 -3.81 13.91
CA LYS A 7 -5.11 -4.80 12.88
C LYS A 7 -4.38 -6.09 13.27
N ASP A 8 -5.12 -7.08 13.74
CA ASP A 8 -4.58 -8.38 14.14
C ASP A 8 -3.94 -9.06 12.92
N GLY A 9 -2.61 -9.05 12.85
CA GLY A 9 -1.88 -9.66 11.77
C GLY A 9 -0.37 -9.41 11.81
N SER A 10 0.41 -10.43 11.44
CA SER A 10 1.87 -10.35 11.42
C SER A 10 2.38 -9.68 10.14
N LEU A 11 3.33 -8.75 10.27
CA LEU A 11 4.02 -8.15 9.14
C LEU A 11 4.97 -9.19 8.53
N LEU A 12 4.84 -9.41 7.23
CA LEU A 12 5.61 -10.44 6.50
C LEU A 12 6.78 -9.86 5.72
N GLY A 13 6.68 -8.59 5.32
CA GLY A 13 7.72 -7.89 4.60
C GLY A 13 7.31 -6.48 4.22
N THR A 14 8.31 -5.71 3.80
CA THR A 14 8.20 -4.32 3.42
C THR A 14 9.07 -4.05 2.20
N ALA A 15 8.62 -3.12 1.36
CA ALA A 15 9.38 -2.54 0.26
C ALA A 15 9.18 -1.03 0.30
N GLU A 16 10.19 -0.27 -0.12
CA GLU A 16 10.17 1.20 -0.03
C GLU A 16 10.72 1.81 -1.31
N THR A 17 10.13 2.93 -1.73
CA THR A 17 10.61 3.72 -2.87
C THR A 17 10.21 5.19 -2.71
N ILE A 18 10.69 6.03 -3.63
CA ILE A 18 10.32 7.44 -3.72
C ILE A 18 9.65 7.67 -5.08
N ALA A 19 8.45 8.24 -5.05
CA ALA A 19 7.75 8.73 -6.23
C ALA A 19 8.00 10.24 -6.37
N ASP A 20 8.29 10.69 -7.59
CA ASP A 20 8.40 12.11 -7.94
C ASP A 20 7.00 12.75 -8.09
N VAL A 21 6.21 12.70 -7.01
CA VAL A 21 4.90 13.33 -6.89
C VAL A 21 4.82 14.05 -5.53
N PRO A 22 4.34 15.31 -5.50
CA PRO A 22 4.11 16.01 -4.24
C PRO A 22 3.06 15.29 -3.38
N PHE A 23 3.34 15.14 -2.09
CA PHE A 23 2.47 14.41 -1.16
C PHE A 23 1.05 14.98 -1.10
N ASP A 24 0.88 16.30 -1.28
CA ASP A 24 -0.44 16.93 -1.30
C ASP A 24 -1.35 16.40 -2.42
N ARG A 25 -0.78 16.04 -3.58
CA ARG A 25 -1.55 15.47 -4.70
C ARG A 25 -2.01 14.05 -4.38
N VAL A 26 -1.17 13.28 -3.69
CA VAL A 26 -1.52 11.95 -3.19
C VAL A 26 -2.58 12.05 -2.10
N ARG A 27 -2.39 12.95 -1.13
CA ARG A 27 -3.30 13.17 0.01
C ARG A 27 -4.71 13.55 -0.42
N ALA A 28 -4.84 14.38 -1.45
CA ALA A 28 -6.15 14.73 -2.01
C ALA A 28 -6.94 13.52 -2.55
N LEU A 29 -6.24 12.43 -2.91
CA LEU A 29 -6.82 11.21 -3.48
C LEU A 29 -6.94 10.06 -2.46
N LEU A 30 -6.49 10.25 -1.22
CA LEU A 30 -6.71 9.31 -0.12
C LEU A 30 -8.18 9.36 0.35
N THR A 31 -9.07 8.92 -0.53
CA THR A 31 -10.50 8.74 -0.30
C THR A 31 -10.95 7.47 -1.00
N SER A 32 -12.10 6.92 -0.63
CA SER A 32 -12.65 5.73 -1.31
C SER A 32 -12.85 5.94 -2.81
N ALA A 33 -13.11 7.17 -3.25
CA ALA A 33 -13.29 7.52 -4.66
C ALA A 33 -11.95 7.69 -5.41
N GLY A 34 -10.91 8.19 -4.75
CA GLY A 34 -9.57 8.39 -5.34
C GLY A 34 -8.67 7.14 -5.26
N ALA A 35 -8.99 6.20 -4.38
CA ALA A 35 -8.25 4.96 -4.19
C ALA A 35 -7.97 4.15 -5.48
N PRO A 36 -8.94 3.97 -6.41
CA PRO A 36 -8.67 3.29 -7.68
C PRO A 36 -7.60 3.99 -8.53
N THR A 37 -7.58 5.33 -8.53
CA THR A 37 -6.57 6.13 -9.25
C THR A 37 -5.18 5.92 -8.66
N LEU A 38 -5.06 5.97 -7.32
CA LEU A 38 -3.80 5.70 -6.64
C LEU A 38 -3.28 4.29 -6.94
N LEU A 39 -4.17 3.29 -6.88
CA LEU A 39 -3.86 1.90 -7.19
C LEU A 39 -3.60 1.61 -8.68
N GLY A 40 -3.92 2.54 -9.57
CA GLY A 40 -3.80 2.32 -11.02
C GLY A 40 -4.80 1.29 -11.57
N VAL A 41 -5.92 1.08 -10.88
CA VAL A 41 -6.97 0.14 -11.31
C VAL A 41 -8.14 0.92 -11.90
N SER A 42 -8.46 0.65 -13.18
CA SER A 42 -9.61 1.24 -13.85
C SER A 42 -10.80 0.26 -13.81
N GLY A 43 -11.78 0.54 -12.92
CA GLY A 43 -13.05 -0.19 -12.87
C GLY A 43 -13.26 -1.05 -11.62
N ARG A 44 -14.34 -1.84 -11.62
CA ARG A 44 -14.72 -2.72 -10.48
C ARG A 44 -13.70 -3.85 -10.34
N THR A 45 -12.85 -3.77 -9.32
CA THR A 45 -11.98 -4.86 -8.88
C THR A 45 -12.80 -5.95 -8.18
N THR A 46 -13.51 -6.75 -8.97
CA THR A 46 -14.36 -7.83 -8.45
C THR A 46 -13.52 -8.80 -7.59
N GLY A 47 -13.86 -8.96 -6.32
CA GLY A 47 -13.14 -9.83 -5.39
C GLY A 47 -11.98 -9.17 -4.62
N LEU A 48 -11.75 -7.87 -4.79
CA LEU A 48 -10.86 -7.07 -3.94
C LEU A 48 -11.67 -6.07 -3.11
N THR A 49 -11.38 -6.04 -1.82
CA THR A 49 -11.79 -4.96 -0.93
C THR A 49 -10.64 -3.97 -0.83
N ILE A 50 -10.96 -2.69 -1.02
CA ILE A 50 -10.02 -1.59 -0.87
C ILE A 50 -10.51 -0.74 0.30
N GLY A 51 -9.60 -0.41 1.21
CA GLY A 51 -9.87 0.55 2.27
C GLY A 51 -8.82 1.64 2.31
N VAL A 52 -9.23 2.77 2.89
CA VAL A 52 -8.42 3.98 2.95
C VAL A 52 -8.44 4.50 4.38
N GLU A 53 -7.28 4.89 4.87
CA GLU A 53 -7.08 5.44 6.20
C GLU A 53 -6.35 6.77 6.05
N PRO A 54 -7.07 7.88 5.77
CA PRO A 54 -6.48 9.17 5.43
C PRO A 54 -5.58 9.73 6.55
N GLU A 55 -5.99 9.54 7.80
CA GLU A 55 -5.24 9.95 8.99
C GLU A 55 -3.87 9.26 9.11
N GLN A 56 -3.73 8.05 8.54
CA GLN A 56 -2.48 7.29 8.49
C GLN A 56 -1.77 7.43 7.14
N SER A 57 -2.32 8.24 6.23
CA SER A 57 -1.83 8.38 4.86
C SER A 57 -1.68 7.02 4.16
N MET A 58 -2.65 6.13 4.36
CA MET A 58 -2.55 4.73 3.97
C MET A 58 -3.74 4.29 3.12
N LEU A 59 -3.44 3.45 2.15
CA LEU A 59 -4.42 2.64 1.44
C LEU A 59 -4.10 1.17 1.70
N TRP A 60 -5.12 0.33 1.77
CA TRP A 60 -4.92 -1.12 1.84
C TRP A 60 -5.84 -1.86 0.88
N VAL A 61 -5.37 -3.01 0.43
CA VAL A 61 -6.10 -3.91 -0.45
C VAL A 61 -6.05 -5.31 0.16
N HIS A 62 -7.22 -5.94 0.27
CA HIS A 62 -7.29 -7.36 0.58
C HIS A 62 -8.20 -8.05 -0.45
N GLY A 63 -7.79 -9.23 -0.94
CA GLY A 63 -8.63 -10.08 -1.76
C GLY A 63 -9.44 -11.07 -0.93
N GLY A 64 -9.99 -12.10 -1.57
CA GLY A 64 -10.59 -13.27 -0.90
C GLY A 64 -9.60 -14.16 -0.13
N TYR A 65 -8.37 -13.70 0.12
CA TYR A 65 -7.29 -14.46 0.77
C TYR A 65 -6.83 -13.80 2.08
N TRP A 66 -5.98 -14.52 2.82
CA TRP A 66 -5.43 -14.23 4.14
C TRP A 66 -4.42 -13.07 4.25
N TYR A 67 -4.30 -12.23 3.21
CA TYR A 67 -3.27 -11.18 3.14
C TYR A 67 -3.86 -9.82 2.83
N GLN A 68 -3.25 -8.81 3.42
CA GLN A 68 -3.49 -7.41 3.13
C GLN A 68 -2.20 -6.76 2.64
N GLY A 69 -2.27 -6.14 1.47
CA GLY A 69 -1.27 -5.18 1.01
C GLY A 69 -1.61 -3.79 1.57
N GLU A 70 -0.61 -3.07 2.06
CA GLU A 70 -0.75 -1.72 2.64
C GLU A 70 0.23 -0.79 1.93
N ASP A 71 -0.26 0.26 1.28
CA ASP A 71 0.53 1.34 0.70
C ASP A 71 0.46 2.54 1.64
N LEU A 72 1.60 2.89 2.25
CA LEU A 72 1.74 4.07 3.10
C LEU A 72 2.46 5.17 2.31
N PHE A 73 1.95 6.39 2.41
CA PHE A 73 2.49 7.57 1.76
C PHE A 73 3.04 8.52 2.81
N ILE A 74 4.31 8.89 2.67
CA ILE A 74 5.02 9.73 3.64
C ILE A 74 5.56 10.96 2.92
N ALA A 75 5.15 12.14 3.38
CA ALA A 75 5.70 13.40 2.93
C ALA A 75 7.20 13.42 3.20
N GLN A 76 8.00 13.73 2.18
CA GLN A 76 9.40 14.05 2.41
C GLN A 76 9.50 15.46 3.02
N GLY A 77 10.60 15.70 3.75
CA GLY A 77 10.82 16.96 4.44
C GLY A 77 10.81 18.18 3.48
N PRO A 78 10.94 19.40 4.02
CA PRO A 78 10.78 20.64 3.26
C PRO A 78 11.74 20.81 2.06
N HIS A 79 12.80 20.02 1.96
CA HIS A 79 13.74 20.04 0.84
C HIS A 79 13.33 19.15 -0.34
N ASP A 80 12.36 18.25 -0.15
CA ASP A 80 11.90 17.27 -1.13
C ASP A 80 10.36 17.30 -1.21
N SER A 81 9.76 18.49 -1.14
CA SER A 81 8.30 18.68 -1.12
C SER A 81 7.57 18.09 -2.35
N ASP A 82 8.31 17.93 -3.45
CA ASP A 82 7.79 17.37 -4.70
C ASP A 82 7.88 15.84 -4.77
N ARG A 83 8.28 15.20 -3.66
CA ARG A 83 8.49 13.76 -3.57
C ARG A 83 7.68 13.15 -2.44
N THR A 84 7.20 11.93 -2.70
CA THR A 84 6.47 11.12 -1.73
C THR A 84 7.19 9.79 -1.56
N GLN A 85 7.55 9.43 -0.34
CA GLN A 85 7.99 8.08 -0.06
C GLN A 85 6.77 7.17 -0.03
N VAL A 86 6.85 6.07 -0.77
CA VAL A 86 5.84 5.02 -0.79
C VAL A 86 6.43 3.80 -0.11
N VAL A 87 5.75 3.33 0.93
CA VAL A 87 6.12 2.12 1.67
C VAL A 87 5.02 1.09 1.47
N TYR A 88 5.34 0.02 0.75
CA TYR A 88 4.46 -1.13 0.64
C TYR A 88 4.74 -2.10 1.80
N ARG A 89 3.67 -2.63 2.40
CA ARG A 89 3.73 -3.68 3.43
C ARG A 89 2.78 -4.82 3.08
N ILE A 90 3.18 -6.04 3.39
CA ILE A 90 2.27 -7.19 3.35
C ILE A 90 2.06 -7.77 4.74
N ARG A 91 0.80 -7.92 5.13
CA ARG A 91 0.37 -8.44 6.44
C ARG A 91 -0.41 -9.72 6.26
N ASN A 92 -0.11 -10.74 7.08
CA ASN A 92 -0.98 -11.90 7.25
C ASN A 92 -2.11 -11.53 8.21
N ILE A 93 -3.35 -11.58 7.75
CA ILE A 93 -4.56 -11.27 8.52
C ILE A 93 -5.39 -12.52 8.87
N SER A 94 -4.86 -13.74 8.65
CA SER A 94 -5.56 -15.02 8.98
C SER A 94 -5.48 -15.44 10.43
N GLY A 95 -4.52 -14.90 11.20
CA GLY A 95 -4.22 -15.36 12.55
C GLY A 95 -3.58 -16.76 12.64
N GLN A 96 -3.23 -17.41 11.51
CA GLN A 96 -2.59 -18.73 11.51
C GLN A 96 -1.07 -18.66 11.25
N PRO A 97 -0.25 -19.47 11.95
CA PRO A 97 1.20 -19.53 11.72
C PRO A 97 1.55 -20.28 10.43
N ASP A 98 2.31 -19.60 9.59
CA ASP A 98 2.49 -19.92 8.17
C ASP A 98 3.68 -20.87 7.86
N LEU A 99 3.37 -22.13 7.53
CA LEU A 99 4.33 -23.09 6.97
C LEU A 99 4.27 -23.17 5.43
N LEU A 100 3.07 -23.26 4.84
CA LEU A 100 2.87 -23.30 3.38
C LEU A 100 3.16 -21.97 2.69
N ILE A 101 3.15 -20.88 3.45
CA ILE A 101 3.12 -19.52 2.90
C ILE A 101 4.53 -18.97 2.71
N ARG A 102 5.56 -19.59 3.31
CA ARG A 102 6.96 -19.16 3.16
C ARG A 102 7.48 -19.17 1.72
N LEU A 103 7.03 -20.13 0.90
CA LEU A 103 7.43 -20.21 -0.50
C LEU A 103 6.76 -19.13 -1.35
N TRP A 104 5.46 -18.93 -1.14
CA TRP A 104 4.71 -17.86 -1.78
C TRP A 104 5.21 -16.47 -1.33
N GLN A 105 5.44 -16.28 -0.02
CA GLN A 105 6.09 -15.09 0.56
C GLN A 105 7.42 -14.80 -0.11
N ARG A 106 8.33 -15.78 -0.24
CA ARG A 106 9.60 -15.57 -0.95
C ARG A 106 9.41 -15.12 -2.39
N SER A 107 8.43 -15.67 -3.10
CA SER A 107 8.16 -15.32 -4.50
C SER A 107 7.57 -13.91 -4.63
N ILE A 108 6.59 -13.57 -3.80
CA ILE A 108 5.97 -12.24 -3.73
C ILE A 108 7.04 -11.21 -3.35
N LEU A 109 7.73 -11.43 -2.23
CA LEU A 109 8.74 -10.51 -1.67
C LEU A 109 9.92 -10.27 -2.62
N LYS A 110 10.35 -11.28 -3.39
CA LYS A 110 11.43 -11.10 -4.38
C LYS A 110 11.09 -10.10 -5.49
N GLY A 111 9.81 -9.97 -5.84
CA GLY A 111 9.35 -9.06 -6.89
C GLY A 111 8.87 -7.71 -6.40
N GLN A 112 8.63 -7.55 -5.09
CA GLN A 112 7.93 -6.38 -4.56
C GLN A 112 8.70 -5.08 -4.73
N GLN A 113 10.01 -5.08 -4.53
CA GLN A 113 10.80 -3.86 -4.71
C GLN A 113 10.70 -3.35 -6.16
N HIS A 114 10.84 -4.24 -7.13
CA HIS A 114 10.72 -3.88 -8.55
C HIS A 114 9.30 -3.42 -8.93
N GLN A 115 8.27 -4.11 -8.42
CA GLN A 115 6.88 -3.71 -8.62
C GLN A 115 6.59 -2.34 -7.98
N LEU A 116 7.15 -2.07 -6.81
CA LEU A 116 6.97 -0.82 -6.11
C LEU A 116 7.69 0.33 -6.83
N GLU A 117 8.89 0.09 -7.37
CA GLU A 117 9.60 1.05 -8.22
C GLU A 117 8.81 1.37 -9.50
N GLN A 118 8.26 0.36 -10.18
CA GLN A 118 7.37 0.56 -11.32
C GLN A 118 6.13 1.36 -10.92
N TYR A 119 5.49 1.00 -9.81
CA TYR A 119 4.34 1.71 -9.26
C TYR A 119 4.66 3.19 -9.04
N ALA A 120 5.79 3.52 -8.41
CA ALA A 120 6.19 4.91 -8.17
C ALA A 120 6.43 5.70 -9.45
N ALA A 121 7.06 5.08 -10.46
CA ALA A 121 7.25 5.69 -11.77
C ALA A 121 5.90 5.95 -12.48
N GLU A 122 4.96 5.01 -12.40
CA GLU A 122 3.62 5.17 -12.97
C GLU A 122 2.76 6.17 -12.19
N LEU A 123 2.91 6.24 -10.86
CA LEU A 123 2.19 7.20 -10.02
C LEU A 123 2.47 8.65 -10.48
N ALA A 124 3.72 8.94 -10.83
CA ALA A 124 4.13 10.23 -11.39
C ALA A 124 3.51 10.55 -12.76
N GLN A 125 3.16 9.53 -13.54
CA GLN A 125 2.50 9.71 -14.84
C GLN A 125 0.98 9.83 -14.71
N ARG A 126 0.40 9.19 -13.68
CA ARG A 126 -1.05 9.13 -13.44
C ARG A 126 -1.61 10.38 -12.76
N LEU A 127 -0.79 11.07 -11.96
CA LEU A 127 -1.20 12.21 -11.12
C LEU A 127 -0.70 13.54 -11.68
#